data_AF-A0A1E5VVV2-F1
#
_entry.id   AF-A0A1E5VVV2-F1
#
_cell.length_a   1.000
_cell.length_b   1.000
_cell.length_c   1.000
_cell.angle_alpha   90.00
_cell.angle_beta   90.00
_cell.angle_gamma   90.00
#
_symmetry.space_group_name_H-M   'P 1'
#
loop_
_entity.id
_entity.type
_entity.pdbx_description
1 polymer ?
#
loop_
_entity_poly.entity_id
_entity_poly.type
_entity_poly.pdbx_seq_one_letter_code
_entity_poly.pdbx_strand_id
1 'polypeptide(L)'
;LVIEGVFNPETAEAMACREGLSLASDLMLQKIRVASDSANVIRSLHRTRMGHYVLGHYGHIVKEIRARKANFKELYLFMNGEAQI
;
A
#
# COMPACT_ATOMS: atom_id res chain seq x y z
N LEU A 1 1.72 -9.92 10.19
CA LEU A 1 2.97 -10.17 9.42
C LEU A 1 4.13 -9.62 10.24
N VAL A 2 5.16 -10.40 10.53
CA VAL A 2 6.40 -9.91 11.16
C VAL A 2 7.47 -9.93 10.08
N ILE A 3 7.99 -8.77 9.71
CA ILE A 3 9.04 -8.66 8.70
C ILE A 3 10.36 -8.48 9.45
N GLU A 4 11.15 -9.54 9.51
CA GLU A 4 12.45 -9.53 10.19
C GLU A 4 13.37 -8.46 9.58
N GLY A 5 14.03 -7.67 10.43
CA GLY A 5 14.92 -6.59 10.00
C GLY A 5 14.21 -5.26 9.69
N VAL A 6 12.88 -5.17 9.76
CA VAL A 6 12.15 -3.90 9.61
C VAL A 6 11.60 -3.41 10.94
N PHE A 7 12.32 -2.42 11.50
CA PHE A 7 12.01 -1.83 12.81
C PHE A 7 10.94 -0.74 12.75
N ASN A 8 10.60 -0.24 11.55
CA ASN A 8 9.57 0.77 11.39
C ASN A 8 8.23 0.12 11.00
N PRO A 9 7.19 0.21 11.85
CA PRO A 9 5.89 -0.41 11.59
C PRO A 9 5.24 0.12 10.31
N GLU A 10 5.42 1.39 9.95
CA GLU A 10 4.88 1.93 8.69
C GLU A 10 5.55 1.32 7.46
N THR A 11 6.85 1.01 7.56
CA THR A 11 7.58 0.35 6.49
C THR A 11 7.13 -1.09 6.34
N ALA A 12 6.86 -1.78 7.45
CA ALA A 12 6.31 -3.13 7.44
C ALA A 12 4.91 -3.18 6.80
N GLU A 13 4.02 -2.25 7.16
CA GLU A 13 2.68 -2.14 6.58
C GLU A 13 2.72 -1.80 5.08
N ALA A 14 3.60 -0.88 4.66
CA ALA A 14 3.79 -0.57 3.25
C ALA A 14 4.28 -1.81 2.46
N MET A 15 5.21 -2.60 3.02
CA MET A 15 5.65 -3.85 2.38
C MET A 15 4.54 -4.89 2.32
N ALA A 16 3.76 -5.06 3.39
CA ALA A 16 2.61 -5.95 3.41
C ALA A 16 1.60 -5.60 2.29
N CYS A 17 1.30 -4.30 2.12
CA CYS A 17 0.46 -3.82 1.02
C CYS A 17 1.06 -4.16 -0.35
N ARG A 18 2.37 -3.94 -0.53
CA ARG A 18 3.07 -4.25 -1.78
C ARG A 18 3.02 -5.75 -2.10
N GLU A 19 3.26 -6.59 -1.12
CA GLU A 19 3.24 -8.05 -1.25
C GLU A 19 1.83 -8.56 -1.56
N GLY A 20 0.81 -8.04 -0.87
CA GLY A 20 -0.59 -8.35 -1.15
C GLY A 20 -0.99 -8.02 -2.60
N LEU A 21 -0.49 -6.90 -3.14
CA LEU A 21 -0.68 -6.56 -4.56
C LEU A 21 0.09 -7.49 -5.50
N SER A 22 1.30 -7.91 -5.13
CA SER A 22 2.05 -8.90 -5.92
C SER A 22 1.26 -10.20 -6.02
N LEU A 23 0.81 -10.71 -4.88
CA LEU A 23 0.03 -11.93 -4.79
C LEU A 23 -1.28 -11.82 -5.58
N ALA A 24 -1.99 -10.70 -5.48
CA ALA A 24 -3.20 -10.47 -6.27
C ALA A 24 -2.92 -10.48 -7.79
N SER A 25 -1.79 -9.93 -8.21
CA SER A 25 -1.35 -9.96 -9.61
C SER A 25 -1.02 -11.38 -10.06
N ASP A 26 -0.31 -12.15 -9.23
CA ASP A 26 0.06 -13.54 -9.51
C ASP A 26 -1.18 -14.44 -9.60
N LEU A 27 -2.21 -14.13 -8.81
CA LEU A 27 -3.54 -14.78 -8.86
C LEU A 27 -4.45 -14.23 -9.97
N MET A 28 -3.94 -13.31 -10.81
CA MET A 28 -4.68 -12.66 -11.90
C MET A 28 -5.97 -11.93 -11.46
N LEU A 29 -6.05 -11.51 -10.19
CA LEU A 29 -7.18 -10.75 -9.69
C LEU A 29 -7.16 -9.35 -10.32
N GLN A 30 -8.31 -8.91 -10.80
CA GLN A 30 -8.45 -7.61 -11.47
C GLN A 30 -9.19 -6.57 -10.62
N LYS A 31 -9.89 -7.04 -9.58
CA LYS A 31 -10.68 -6.22 -8.65
C LYS A 31 -10.34 -6.61 -7.23
N ILE A 32 -9.72 -5.70 -6.49
CA ILE A 32 -9.21 -5.99 -5.15
C ILE A 32 -9.43 -4.82 -4.19
N ARG A 33 -9.53 -5.17 -2.91
CA ARG A 33 -9.61 -4.24 -1.79
C ARG A 33 -8.48 -4.58 -0.84
N VAL A 34 -7.67 -3.59 -0.47
CA VAL A 34 -6.54 -3.74 0.45
C VAL A 34 -6.78 -2.84 1.65
N ALA A 35 -6.91 -3.47 2.81
CA ALA A 35 -6.97 -2.80 4.11
C ALA A 35 -5.55 -2.64 4.66
N SER A 36 -5.24 -1.50 5.27
CA SER A 36 -3.99 -1.24 5.99
C SER A 36 -4.31 -0.70 7.38
N ASP A 37 -3.58 -1.15 8.39
CA ASP A 37 -3.71 -0.64 9.77
C ASP A 37 -2.99 0.72 9.94
N SER A 38 -2.24 1.18 8.94
CA SER A 38 -1.53 2.46 8.99
C SER A 38 -2.20 3.57 8.17
N ALA A 39 -2.70 4.59 8.86
CA ALA A 39 -3.26 5.81 8.26
C ALA A 39 -2.21 6.59 7.47
N ASN A 40 -0.95 6.53 7.91
CA ASN A 40 0.15 7.16 7.20
C ASN A 40 0.43 6.47 5.87
N VAL A 41 0.34 5.13 5.80
CA VAL A 41 0.46 4.38 4.54
C VAL A 41 -0.69 4.70 3.59
N ILE A 42 -1.94 4.65 4.06
CA ILE A 42 -3.12 4.99 3.23
C ILE A 42 -3.04 6.42 2.71
N ARG A 43 -2.75 7.40 3.58
CA ARG A 43 -2.58 8.81 3.19
C ARG A 43 -1.44 8.99 2.18
N SER A 44 -0.32 8.28 2.40
CA SER A 44 0.82 8.28 1.47
C SER A 44 0.43 7.69 0.13
N LEU A 45 -0.38 6.63 0.07
CA LEU A 45 -0.81 6.04 -1.20
C LEU A 45 -1.79 6.90 -1.99
N HIS A 46 -2.72 7.59 -1.31
CA HIS A 46 -3.72 8.47 -1.94
C HIS A 46 -3.15 9.81 -2.45
N ARG A 47 -2.07 10.34 -1.86
CA ARG A 47 -1.48 11.63 -2.28
C ARG A 47 -0.83 11.56 -3.67
N THR A 48 -1.52 12.01 -4.70
CA THR A 48 -1.07 11.97 -6.12
C THR A 48 0.01 12.98 -6.51
N ARG A 49 0.43 13.91 -5.64
CA ARG A 49 1.41 14.96 -6.00
C ARG A 49 2.69 14.94 -5.18
N MET A 50 3.79 15.08 -5.90
CA MET A 50 5.15 15.42 -5.45
C MET A 50 5.18 16.83 -4.80
N GLY A 51 4.36 17.07 -3.78
CA GLY A 51 4.56 18.17 -2.86
C GLY A 51 5.60 17.74 -1.83
N HIS A 52 6.60 18.57 -1.62
CA HIS A 52 7.76 18.46 -0.73
C HIS A 52 7.40 17.97 0.70
N TYR A 53 7.06 16.71 0.81
CA TYR A 53 6.99 15.94 2.03
C TYR A 53 7.80 14.70 1.72
N VAL A 54 8.93 14.59 2.40
CA VAL A 54 9.82 13.42 2.31
C VAL A 54 8.93 12.20 2.48
N LEU A 55 8.91 11.29 1.50
CA LEU A 55 8.16 10.04 1.57
C LEU A 55 8.70 9.08 2.67
N GLY A 56 9.34 9.63 3.70
CA GLY A 56 10.08 8.93 4.73
C GLY A 56 11.10 7.95 4.14
N HIS A 57 11.54 7.02 4.98
CA HIS A 57 12.46 5.95 4.62
C HIS A 57 11.85 4.90 3.65
N TYR A 58 10.53 4.90 3.42
CA TYR A 58 9.80 3.91 2.61
C TYR A 58 9.22 4.46 1.30
N GLY A 59 9.67 5.62 0.84
CA GLY A 59 9.11 6.26 -0.35
C GLY A 59 9.26 5.50 -1.66
N HIS A 60 10.29 4.67 -1.77
CA HIS A 60 10.46 3.76 -2.90
C HIS A 60 9.33 2.71 -2.94
N ILE A 61 8.91 2.19 -1.78
CA ILE A 61 7.82 1.22 -1.64
C ILE A 61 6.48 1.86 -2.06
N VAL A 62 6.22 3.10 -1.63
CA VAL A 62 5.01 3.85 -2.03
C VAL A 62 4.94 4.03 -3.55
N LYS A 63 6.07 4.37 -4.19
CA LYS A 63 6.13 4.49 -5.66
C LYS A 63 5.83 3.16 -6.35
N GLU A 64 6.37 2.07 -5.84
CA GLU A 64 6.16 0.73 -6.39
C GLU A 64 4.70 0.28 -6.27
N ILE A 65 4.07 0.48 -5.11
CA ILE A 65 2.64 0.21 -4.90
C ILE A 65 1.79 1.00 -5.89
N ARG A 66 2.09 2.29 -6.10
CA ARG A 66 1.37 3.13 -7.06
C ARG A 66 1.57 2.67 -8.50
N ALA A 67 2.77 2.23 -8.88
CA ALA A 67 3.01 1.68 -10.20
C ALA A 67 2.18 0.40 -10.41
N ARG A 68 2.16 -0.49 -9.41
CA ARG A 68 1.38 -1.75 -9.45
C ARG A 68 -0.13 -1.52 -9.47
N LYS A 69 -0.63 -0.40 -8.93
CA LYS A 69 -2.06 -0.03 -9.03
C LYS A 69 -2.56 -0.01 -10.47
N ALA A 70 -1.71 0.32 -11.44
CA ALA A 70 -2.08 0.34 -12.86
C ALA A 70 -2.41 -1.06 -13.44
N ASN A 71 -2.01 -2.14 -12.76
CA ASN A 71 -2.25 -3.51 -13.20
C ASN A 71 -3.66 -4.03 -12.83
N PHE A 72 -4.43 -3.26 -12.05
CA PHE A 72 -5.75 -3.64 -11.59
C PHE A 72 -6.81 -2.75 -12.25
N LYS A 73 -7.93 -3.34 -12.69
CA LYS A 73 -9.11 -2.59 -13.13
C LYS A 73 -9.73 -1.80 -11.98
N GLU A 74 -9.68 -2.37 -10.78
CA GLU A 74 -10.29 -1.79 -9.58
C GLU A 74 -9.42 -2.13 -8.37
N LEU A 75 -8.83 -1.10 -7.75
CA LEU A 75 -8.07 -1.22 -6.51
C LEU A 75 -8.54 -0.16 -5.51
N TYR A 76 -9.11 -0.62 -4.40
CA TYR A 76 -9.44 0.22 -3.26
C TYR A 76 -8.45 0.02 -2.12
N LEU A 77 -7.95 1.13 -1.59
CA LEU A 77 -7.02 1.19 -0.46
C LEU A 77 -7.72 1.95 0.66
N PHE A 78 -7.88 1.32 1.82
CA PHE A 78 -8.63 1.86 2.94
C PHE A 78 -8.02 1.44 4.28
N MET A 79 -8.43 2.12 5.35
CA MET A 79 -8.00 1.78 6.70
C MET A 79 -8.72 0.54 7.19
N ASN A 80 -8.00 -0.36 7.85
CA ASN A 80 -8.64 -1.48 8.52
C ASN A 80 -9.60 -0.97 9.61
N GLY A 81 -10.78 -1.57 9.70
CA GLY A 81 -11.85 -1.12 10.61
C GLY A 81 -12.75 0.01 10.09
N GLU A 82 -12.47 0.62 8.92
CA GLU A 82 -13.46 1.47 8.24
C GLU A 82 -14.59 0.62 7.66
N ALA A 83 -15.84 1.04 7.88
CA ALA A 83 -17.01 0.36 7.34
C ALA A 83 -16.96 0.37 5.80
N GLN A 84 -16.91 -0.82 5.21
CA GLN A 84 -16.94 -0.99 3.75
C GLN A 84 -18.39 -0.84 3.28
N ILE A 85 -18.73 0.28 2.62
CA ILE A 85 -19.98 0.43 1.87
C ILE A 85 -19.77 -0.10 0.44
#